data_AF-A0A368XWX2-F1
#
_entry.id   AF-A0A368XWX2-F1
#
_cell.length_a   1.000
_cell.length_b   1.000
_cell.length_c   1.000
_cell.angle_alpha   90.00
_cell.angle_beta   90.00
_cell.angle_gamma   90.00
#
_symmetry.space_group_name_H-M   'P 1'
#
loop_
_entity.id
_entity.type
_entity.pdbx_description
1 polymer ?
#
loop_
_entity_poly.entity_id
_entity_poly.type
_entity_poly.pdbx_seq_one_letter_code
_entity_poly.pdbx_strand_id
1 'polypeptide(L)'
;MDVNLVVIASGASAEQKAMGARAAAHVLRSAGLSPEAAHRAHEQLARAEAQAAAPDASPAMARAARTWQIAGRAAMVACCGTVPADFRLLLGP
;
A
#
# COMPACT_ATOMS: atom_id res chain seq x y z
N MET A 1 -16.69 -5.53 7.17
CA MET A 1 -16.08 -4.25 7.55
C MET A 1 -15.38 -3.73 6.32
N ASP A 2 -15.73 -2.54 5.84
CA ASP A 2 -15.02 -1.91 4.73
C ASP A 2 -13.71 -1.35 5.29
N VAL A 3 -12.59 -1.99 4.98
CA VAL A 3 -11.27 -1.50 5.41
C VAL A 3 -10.91 -0.26 4.62
N ASN A 4 -10.76 0.86 5.35
CA ASN A 4 -10.32 2.11 4.78
C ASN A 4 -8.81 2.13 4.56
N LEU A 5 -8.30 2.98 3.67
CA LEU A 5 -6.88 3.23 3.54
C LEU A 5 -6.52 4.52 4.26
N VAL A 6 -5.46 4.48 5.06
CA VAL A 6 -4.94 5.63 5.80
C VAL A 6 -3.58 6.00 5.25
N VAL A 7 -3.38 7.29 5.00
CA VAL A 7 -2.09 7.84 4.56
C VAL A 7 -1.51 8.69 5.68
N ILE A 8 -0.32 8.29 6.14
CA ILE A 8 0.54 9.13 6.98
C ILE A 8 1.55 9.77 6.03
N ALA A 9 1.57 11.10 6.02
CA ALA A 9 2.51 11.89 5.23
C ALA A 9 2.79 13.19 6.00
N SER A 10 4.01 13.35 6.50
CA SER A 10 4.44 14.57 7.19
C SER A 10 4.39 15.76 6.22
N GLY A 11 3.88 16.91 6.69
CA GLY A 11 3.72 18.11 5.86
C GLY A 11 2.53 18.08 4.89
N ALA A 12 1.84 16.95 4.71
CA ALA A 12 0.64 16.87 3.89
C ALA A 12 -0.62 17.32 4.66
N SER A 13 -1.48 18.09 4.00
CA SER A 13 -2.80 18.48 4.49
C SER A 13 -3.75 17.27 4.59
N ALA A 14 -4.86 17.44 5.31
CA ALA A 14 -5.89 16.40 5.39
C ALA A 14 -6.47 16.05 4.01
N GLU A 15 -6.66 17.05 3.15
CA GLU A 15 -7.15 16.85 1.77
C GLU A 15 -6.15 16.07 0.91
N GLN A 16 -4.86 16.38 1.02
CA GLN A 16 -3.80 15.64 0.33
C GLN A 16 -3.77 14.17 0.77
N LYS A 17 -3.85 13.91 2.08
CA LYS A 17 -3.92 12.54 2.62
C LYS A 17 -5.16 11.78 2.13
N ALA A 18 -6.31 12.45 2.08
CA ALA A 18 -7.54 11.86 1.54
C ALA A 18 -7.42 11.56 0.04
N MET A 19 -6.79 12.44 -0.73
CA MET A 19 -6.49 12.21 -2.15
C MET A 19 -5.54 11.00 -2.34
N GLY A 20 -4.49 10.92 -1.51
CA GLY A 20 -3.58 9.78 -1.48
C GLY A 20 -4.30 8.46 -1.20
N ALA A 21 -5.15 8.42 -0.17
CA ALA A 21 -5.93 7.24 0.15
C ALA A 21 -6.86 6.81 -1.00
N ARG A 22 -7.51 7.76 -1.66
CA ARG A 22 -8.36 7.50 -2.85
C ARG A 22 -7.55 6.97 -4.02
N ALA A 23 -6.36 7.52 -4.27
CA ALA A 23 -5.46 7.07 -5.33
C ALA A 23 -5.00 5.61 -5.10
N ALA A 24 -4.57 5.29 -3.88
CA ALA A 24 -4.22 3.90 -3.51
C ALA A 24 -5.43 2.96 -3.67
N ALA A 25 -6.61 3.36 -3.19
CA ALA A 25 -7.81 2.55 -3.30
C ALA A 25 -8.20 2.30 -4.76
N HIS A 26 -8.03 3.29 -5.64
CA HIS A 26 -8.28 3.12 -7.08
C HIS A 26 -7.34 2.08 -7.69
N VAL A 27 -6.04 2.13 -7.40
CA VAL A 27 -5.07 1.12 -7.89
C VAL A 27 -5.49 -0.30 -7.48
N LEU A 28 -5.84 -0.49 -6.21
CA LEU A 28 -6.22 -1.80 -5.68
C LEU A 28 -7.51 -2.32 -6.32
N ARG A 29 -8.53 -1.46 -6.44
CA ARG A 29 -9.80 -1.80 -7.12
C ARG A 29 -9.59 -2.16 -8.59
N SER A 30 -8.79 -1.38 -9.31
CA SER A 30 -8.49 -1.65 -10.73
C SER A 30 -7.72 -2.95 -10.93
N ALA A 31 -6.99 -3.42 -9.92
CA ALA A 31 -6.33 -4.72 -9.91
C ALA A 31 -7.23 -5.88 -9.42
N GLY A 32 -8.47 -5.60 -9.01
CA GLY A 32 -9.38 -6.60 -8.45
C GLY A 32 -8.95 -7.14 -7.08
N LEU A 33 -8.17 -6.36 -6.32
CA LEU A 33 -7.63 -6.77 -5.03
C LEU A 33 -8.28 -6.00 -3.89
N SER A 34 -8.57 -6.70 -2.79
CA SER A 34 -8.91 -6.03 -1.53
C SER A 34 -7.65 -5.40 -0.91
N PRO A 35 -7.77 -4.24 -0.24
CA PRO A 35 -6.65 -3.63 0.48
C PRO A 35 -5.98 -4.59 1.45
N GLU A 36 -6.76 -5.38 2.19
CA GLU A 36 -6.26 -6.37 3.15
C GLU A 36 -5.43 -7.47 2.51
N ALA A 37 -5.87 -8.00 1.36
CA ALA A 37 -5.16 -9.09 0.69
C ALA A 37 -3.81 -8.61 0.14
N ALA A 38 -3.80 -7.42 -0.47
CA ALA A 38 -2.58 -6.80 -0.98
C ALA A 38 -1.60 -6.46 0.15
N HIS A 39 -2.09 -5.90 1.26
CA HIS A 39 -1.26 -5.58 2.42
C HIS A 39 -0.67 -6.83 3.07
N ARG A 40 -1.47 -7.87 3.30
CA ARG A 40 -0.99 -9.14 3.87
C ARG A 40 0.08 -9.80 2.99
N ALA A 41 -0.13 -9.84 1.68
CA ALA A 41 0.87 -10.36 0.76
C ALA A 41 2.18 -9.57 0.82
N HIS A 42 2.10 -8.24 0.94
CA HIS A 42 3.27 -7.38 1.09
C HIS A 42 4.03 -7.64 2.40
N GLU A 43 3.33 -7.74 3.54
CA GLU A 43 3.98 -8.07 4.81
C GLU A 43 4.62 -9.46 4.80
N GLN A 44 3.95 -10.46 4.22
CA GLN A 44 4.47 -11.82 4.14
C GLN A 44 5.78 -11.88 3.35
N LEU A 45 5.85 -11.18 2.21
CA LEU A 45 7.10 -11.08 1.45
C LEU A 45 8.18 -10.32 2.21
N ALA A 46 7.86 -9.17 2.80
CA ALA A 46 8.83 -8.39 3.57
C ALA A 46 9.41 -9.18 4.75
N ARG A 47 8.59 -9.99 5.44
CA ARG A 47 9.04 -10.89 6.51
C ARG A 47 9.91 -12.03 5.98
N ALA A 48 9.59 -12.59 4.82
CA ALA A 48 10.39 -13.66 4.22
C ALA A 48 11.77 -13.15 3.78
N GLU A 49 11.82 -11.98 3.15
CA GLU A 49 13.06 -11.27 2.78
C GLU A 49 13.94 -11.00 4.02
N ALA A 50 13.34 -10.49 5.10
CA ALA A 50 14.05 -10.22 6.35
C ALA A 50 14.61 -11.49 7.03
N GLN A 51 13.97 -12.65 6.82
CA GLN A 51 14.41 -13.93 7.39
C GLN A 51 15.39 -14.68 6.47
N ALA A 52 15.79 -14.09 5.34
CA ALA A 52 16.54 -14.77 4.27
C ALA A 52 15.93 -16.12 3.86
N ALA A 53 14.62 -16.29 4.08
CA ALA A 53 13.88 -17.48 3.73
C ALA A 53 13.45 -17.35 2.27
N ALA A 54 13.57 -18.42 1.49
CA ALA A 54 12.94 -18.48 0.18
C ALA A 54 11.43 -18.34 0.40
N PRO A 55 10.80 -17.23 -0.04
CA PRO A 55 9.37 -17.10 0.13
C PRO A 55 8.72 -18.18 -0.74
N ASP A 56 7.83 -18.98 -0.16
CA ASP A 56 6.93 -19.85 -0.94
C ASP A 56 5.82 -18.98 -1.57
N ALA A 57 6.26 -17.96 -2.30
CA ALA A 57 5.43 -16.92 -2.86
C ALA A 57 4.83 -17.42 -4.16
N SER A 58 3.55 -17.77 -4.11
CA SER A 58 2.78 -17.95 -5.33
C SER A 58 2.87 -16.68 -6.20
N PRO A 59 2.82 -16.81 -7.54
CA PRO A 59 2.77 -15.65 -8.44
C PRO A 59 1.64 -14.66 -8.11
N ALA A 60 0.52 -15.17 -7.57
CA ALA A 60 -0.59 -14.35 -7.12
C ALA A 60 -0.22 -13.48 -5.90
N MET A 61 0.49 -14.04 -4.93
CA MET A 61 0.98 -13.30 -3.75
C MET A 61 1.99 -12.22 -4.16
N ALA A 62 2.93 -12.56 -5.03
CA ALA A 62 3.90 -11.60 -5.58
C ALA A 62 3.19 -10.44 -6.30
N ARG A 63 2.16 -10.74 -7.11
CA ARG A 63 1.34 -9.72 -7.77
C ARG A 63 0.61 -8.84 -6.76
N ALA A 64 -0.03 -9.43 -5.75
CA ALA A 64 -0.78 -8.68 -4.75
C ALA A 64 0.11 -7.74 -3.93
N ALA A 65 1.28 -8.21 -3.51
CA ALA A 65 2.28 -7.41 -2.81
C ALA A 65 2.81 -6.26 -3.68
N ARG A 66 3.09 -6.53 -4.96
CA ARG A 66 3.51 -5.49 -5.90
C ARG A 66 2.42 -4.45 -6.11
N THR A 67 1.15 -4.85 -6.21
CA THR A 67 0.04 -3.90 -6.28
C THR A 67 -0.04 -3.03 -5.04
N TRP A 68 0.21 -3.56 -3.84
CA TRP A 68 0.30 -2.74 -2.62
C TRP A 68 1.39 -1.67 -2.72
N GLN A 69 2.58 -2.03 -3.21
CA GLN A 69 3.67 -1.05 -3.42
C GLN A 69 3.29 0.02 -4.44
N ILE A 70 2.63 -0.36 -5.55
CA ILE A 70 2.15 0.58 -6.57
C ILE A 70 1.09 1.52 -5.97
N ALA A 71 0.17 0.99 -5.14
CA ALA A 71 -0.84 1.78 -4.46
C ALA A 71 -0.19 2.80 -3.52
N GLY A 72 0.84 2.40 -2.75
CA GLY A 72 1.63 3.32 -1.93
C GLY A 72 2.30 4.43 -2.74
N ARG A 73 2.90 4.08 -3.89
CA ARG A 73 3.52 5.07 -4.78
C ARG A 73 2.50 6.03 -5.39
N ALA A 74 1.33 5.52 -5.81
CA ALA A 74 0.25 6.36 -6.33
C ALA A 74 -0.25 7.35 -5.27
N ALA A 75 -0.41 6.89 -4.03
CA ALA A 75 -0.77 7.76 -2.91
C ALA A 75 0.30 8.82 -2.63
N MET A 76 1.58 8.48 -2.68
CA MET A 76 2.69 9.41 -2.49
C MET A 76 2.72 10.50 -3.57
N VAL A 77 2.51 10.13 -4.85
CA VAL A 77 2.42 11.09 -5.96
C VAL A 77 1.22 12.03 -5.77
N ALA A 78 0.07 11.50 -5.36
CA ALA A 78 -1.13 12.29 -5.06
C ALA A 78 -0.94 13.24 -3.86
N CYS A 79 -0.10 12.89 -2.89
CA CYS A 79 0.30 13.77 -1.77
C CYS A 79 1.40 14.79 -2.14
N CYS A 80 1.55 15.16 -3.41
CA CYS A 80 2.57 16.10 -3.90
C CYS A 80 4.03 15.63 -3.77
N GLY A 81 4.29 14.32 -3.80
CA GLY A 81 5.66 13.80 -3.89
C GLY A 81 6.46 13.92 -2.59
N THR A 82 5.80 13.85 -1.44
CA THR A 82 6.44 13.76 -0.11
C THR A 82 7.54 12.71 -0.10
N VAL A 83 8.64 13.00 0.60
CA VAL A 83 9.81 12.11 0.69
C VAL A 83 9.40 10.73 1.21
N PRO A 84 9.89 9.61 0.63
CA PRO A 84 9.47 8.26 1.01
C PRO A 84 9.62 7.93 2.50
N ALA A 85 10.60 8.53 3.18
CA ALA A 85 10.85 8.31 4.60
C ALA A 85 9.70 8.79 5.52
N ASP A 86 8.93 9.77 5.06
CA ASP A 86 7.83 10.39 5.81
C ASP A 86 6.44 9.86 5.40
N PHE A 87 6.40 8.89 4.48
CA PHE A 87 5.17 8.38 3.89
C PHE A 87 4.88 6.94 4.35
N ARG A 88 3.66 6.69 4.80
CA ARG A 88 3.15 5.34 5.06
C ARG A 88 1.71 5.19 4.58
N LEU A 89 1.44 4.08 3.89
CA LEU A 89 0.10 3.61 3.57
C LEU A 89 -0.27 2.49 4.54
N LEU A 90 -1.39 2.61 5.22
CA LEU A 90 -1.87 1.67 6.23
C LEU A 90 -3.32 1.25 5.94
N LEU A 91 -3.72 0.12 6.51
CA LEU A 91 -5.13 -0.22 6.65
C LEU A 91 -5.72 0.56 7.83
N GLY A 92 -6.87 1.17 7.62
CA GLY A 92 -7.66 1.85 8.63
C GLY A 92 -8.83 1.00 9.12
N PRO A 93 -9.40 1.34 10.28
CA PRO A 93 -10.62 0.72 10.79
C PRO A 93 -11.86 0.99 9.92
#